data_AF-A0A831UY68-F1
#
_entry.id   AF-A0A831UY68-F1
#
_cell.length_a   1.000
_cell.length_b   1.000
_cell.length_c   1.000
_cell.angle_alpha   90.00
_cell.angle_beta   90.00
_cell.angle_gamma   90.00
#
_symmetry.space_group_name_H-M   'P 1'
#
loop_
_entity.id
_entity.type
_entity.pdbx_description
1 polymer ?
#
loop_
_entity_poly.entity_id
_entity_poly.type
_entity_poly.pdbx_seq_one_letter_code
_entity_poly.pdbx_strand_id
1 'polypeptide(L)'
;MDRNGLLILASAFLITVAVLVFAVGPYKRGPVYVPYWEQVNITALAVQGQRAGVVVYTGHGGWAIFGYQDNVTMPQRGQLLAVLNGLVAEAEREGYTVVLLPWGNDNRTNAVLSALYGGSLSPQQYLAGYVNATAKINAAAIQQARNYALTLAQSLGSYTAYPGIPQVPTSPPIIYAYLVWKGCSYPVYEPYEPFRDANYSSWAFWVGNAIANLPNLAGQPGCTR
;
A
#
# COMPACT_ATOMS: atom_id res chain seq x y z
N MET A 1 48.24 -32.96 -19.09
CA MET A 1 47.22 -31.90 -19.27
C MET A 1 47.84 -30.80 -20.10
N ASP A 2 47.22 -30.46 -21.22
CA ASP A 2 47.71 -29.43 -22.14
C ASP A 2 47.66 -28.04 -21.46
N ARG A 3 48.76 -27.28 -21.59
CA ARG A 3 48.97 -25.98 -20.93
C ARG A 3 47.86 -24.98 -21.31
N ASN A 4 47.28 -25.15 -22.50
CA ASN A 4 46.16 -24.38 -23.00
C ASN A 4 44.84 -24.69 -22.28
N GLY A 5 44.60 -25.96 -21.93
CA GLY A 5 43.41 -26.37 -21.18
C GLY A 5 43.39 -25.83 -19.76
N LEU A 6 44.56 -25.70 -19.13
CA LEU A 6 44.71 -25.16 -17.78
C LEU A 6 44.46 -23.65 -17.73
N LEU A 7 44.88 -22.92 -18.77
CA LEU A 7 44.61 -21.48 -18.93
C LEU A 7 43.12 -21.19 -19.16
N ILE A 8 42.44 -21.99 -19.98
CA ILE A 8 41.01 -21.82 -20.23
C ILE A 8 40.19 -22.07 -18.96
N LEU A 9 40.53 -23.11 -18.19
CA LEU A 9 39.87 -23.41 -16.92
C LEU A 9 40.06 -22.31 -15.87
N ALA A 10 41.28 -21.77 -15.74
CA ALA A 10 41.56 -20.66 -14.84
C ALA A 10 40.79 -19.38 -15.22
N SER A 11 40.69 -19.11 -16.53
CA SER A 11 39.96 -17.95 -17.06
C SER A 11 38.46 -18.07 -16.81
N ALA A 12 37.86 -19.22 -17.09
CA ALA A 12 36.44 -19.48 -16.85
C ALA A 12 36.11 -19.41 -15.35
N PHE A 13 36.97 -19.95 -14.49
CA PHE A 13 36.82 -19.88 -13.05
C PHE A 13 36.89 -18.43 -12.53
N LEU A 14 37.86 -17.64 -12.98
CA LEU A 14 37.98 -16.23 -12.60
C LEU A 14 36.78 -15.38 -13.06
N ILE A 15 36.24 -15.64 -14.26
CA ILE A 15 35.02 -14.96 -14.74
C ILE A 15 33.83 -15.34 -13.88
N THR A 16 33.68 -16.63 -13.55
CA THR A 16 32.55 -17.12 -12.76
C THR A 16 32.61 -16.61 -11.32
N VAL A 17 33.81 -16.55 -10.73
CA VAL A 17 34.05 -15.95 -9.41
C VAL A 17 33.81 -14.44 -9.44
N ALA A 18 34.23 -13.73 -10.49
CA ALA A 18 33.95 -12.30 -10.62
C ALA A 18 32.44 -12.03 -10.73
N VAL A 19 31.71 -12.80 -11.55
CA VAL A 19 30.25 -12.72 -11.67
C VAL A 19 29.56 -13.05 -10.34
N LEU A 20 30.02 -14.08 -9.62
CA LEU A 20 29.51 -14.38 -8.29
C LEU A 20 29.80 -13.23 -7.32
N VAL A 21 31.02 -12.70 -7.26
CA VAL A 21 31.41 -11.62 -6.34
C VAL A 21 30.62 -10.34 -6.62
N PHE A 22 30.34 -10.01 -7.88
CA PHE A 22 29.43 -8.91 -8.23
C PHE A 22 27.98 -9.19 -7.82
N ALA A 23 27.53 -10.45 -7.86
CA ALA A 23 26.21 -10.85 -7.39
C ALA A 23 26.10 -10.91 -5.84
N VAL A 24 27.18 -11.19 -5.11
CA VAL A 24 27.19 -11.25 -3.62
C VAL A 24 27.63 -9.95 -2.94
N GLY A 25 28.26 -9.02 -3.66
CA GLY A 25 28.66 -7.70 -3.17
C GLY A 25 27.57 -6.90 -2.41
N PRO A 26 26.29 -6.93 -2.83
CA PRO A 26 25.23 -6.25 -2.08
C PRO A 26 24.72 -7.01 -0.85
N TYR A 27 25.11 -8.27 -0.62
CA TYR A 27 24.56 -9.12 0.45
C TYR A 27 25.38 -9.11 1.76
N LYS A 28 26.49 -8.35 1.85
CA LYS A 28 27.39 -8.36 3.04
C LYS A 28 27.29 -7.14 3.96
N ARG A 29 26.33 -6.26 3.77
CA ARG A 29 26.01 -5.22 4.74
C ARG A 29 24.51 -5.31 5.00
N GLY A 30 24.10 -5.16 6.27
CA GLY A 30 22.71 -4.85 6.58
C GLY A 30 22.22 -3.69 5.70
N PRO A 31 20.90 -3.48 5.58
CA PRO A 31 20.36 -2.54 4.60
C PRO A 31 21.14 -1.23 4.65
N VAL A 32 21.69 -0.82 3.50
CA VAL A 32 22.51 0.40 3.34
C VAL A 32 21.72 1.66 3.75
N TYR A 33 20.40 1.51 3.88
CA TYR A 33 19.44 2.51 4.27
C TYR A 33 18.76 2.11 5.58
N VAL A 34 18.65 3.08 6.49
CA VAL A 34 17.73 3.00 7.63
C VAL A 34 16.34 2.62 7.09
N PRO A 35 15.64 1.64 7.69
CA PRO A 35 14.33 1.26 7.21
C PRO A 35 13.39 2.48 7.16
N TYR A 36 12.66 2.64 6.07
CA TYR A 36 11.85 3.86 5.80
C TYR A 36 10.86 4.21 6.92
N TRP A 37 10.47 3.22 7.73
CA TRP A 37 9.54 3.39 8.85
C TRP A 37 10.16 3.92 10.14
N GLU A 38 11.49 3.85 10.33
CA GLU A 38 12.12 4.31 11.58
C GLU A 38 12.06 5.84 11.76
N GLN A 39 11.83 6.58 10.68
CA GLN A 39 11.76 8.04 10.68
C GLN A 39 10.32 8.58 10.77
N VAL A 40 9.32 7.68 10.78
CA VAL A 40 7.92 8.03 10.61
C VAL A 40 7.10 7.56 11.81
N ASN A 41 6.22 8.42 12.32
CA ASN A 41 5.27 8.03 13.36
C ASN A 41 4.08 7.27 12.74
N ILE A 42 4.22 5.94 12.63
CA ILE A 42 3.25 5.05 11.97
C ILE A 42 1.86 5.11 12.61
N THR A 43 1.79 5.17 13.94
CA THR A 43 0.50 5.24 14.64
C THR A 43 -0.19 6.57 14.40
N ALA A 44 0.57 7.67 14.37
CA ALA A 44 0.00 8.98 14.04
C ALA A 44 -0.55 9.03 12.61
N LEU A 45 0.13 8.43 11.64
CA LEU A 45 -0.38 8.30 10.27
C LEU A 45 -1.66 7.47 10.22
N ALA A 46 -1.71 6.34 10.92
CA ALA A 46 -2.91 5.52 10.98
C ALA A 46 -4.11 6.26 11.57
N VAL A 47 -3.91 7.00 12.68
CA VAL A 47 -4.95 7.82 13.30
C VAL A 47 -5.38 8.98 12.39
N GLN A 48 -4.45 9.59 11.65
CA GLN A 48 -4.77 10.61 10.66
C GLN A 48 -5.64 10.04 9.54
N GLY A 49 -5.27 8.87 9.01
CA GLY A 49 -6.05 8.18 7.98
C GLY A 49 -7.45 7.82 8.46
N GLN A 50 -7.58 7.31 9.70
CA GLN A 50 -8.88 7.04 10.32
C GLN A 50 -9.78 8.29 10.42
N ARG A 51 -9.20 9.46 10.71
CA ARG A 51 -9.95 10.73 10.78
C ARG A 51 -10.35 11.29 9.42
N ALA A 52 -9.50 11.10 8.41
CA ALA A 52 -9.75 11.58 7.05
C ALA A 52 -10.67 10.65 6.25
N GLY A 53 -10.79 9.39 6.67
CA GLY A 53 -11.51 8.34 5.97
C GLY A 53 -12.87 7.97 6.56
N VAL A 54 -13.45 6.95 5.95
CA VAL A 54 -14.69 6.32 6.37
C VAL A 54 -14.34 5.02 7.07
N VAL A 55 -14.57 4.98 8.38
CA VAL A 55 -14.37 3.76 9.17
C VAL A 55 -15.51 2.79 8.86
N VAL A 56 -15.17 1.63 8.30
CA VAL A 56 -16.17 0.61 7.90
C VAL A 56 -16.32 -0.47 8.96
N TYR A 57 -15.25 -0.72 9.72
CA TYR A 57 -15.23 -1.64 10.84
C TYR A 57 -14.20 -1.19 11.88
N THR A 58 -14.50 -1.39 13.15
CA THR A 58 -13.58 -1.07 14.26
C THR A 58 -13.12 -2.35 14.92
N GLY A 59 -11.85 -2.68 14.70
CA GLY A 59 -11.17 -3.82 15.32
C GLY A 59 -10.27 -3.39 16.46
N HIS A 60 -9.45 -4.34 16.95
CA HIS A 60 -8.53 -4.10 18.08
C HIS A 60 -7.07 -4.43 17.74
N GLY A 61 -6.84 -5.06 16.58
CA GLY A 61 -5.54 -5.56 16.15
C GLY A 61 -4.65 -4.50 15.53
N GLY A 62 -5.22 -3.45 14.94
CA GLY A 62 -4.46 -2.40 14.26
C GLY A 62 -5.30 -1.63 13.25
N TRP A 63 -4.70 -1.16 12.16
CA TRP A 63 -5.38 -0.41 11.09
C TRP A 63 -5.10 -1.01 9.72
N ALA A 64 -6.15 -1.17 8.93
CA ALA A 64 -6.10 -1.47 7.51
C ALA A 64 -6.76 -0.32 6.76
N ILE A 65 -5.95 0.50 6.10
CA ILE A 65 -6.38 1.74 5.47
C ILE A 65 -6.23 1.59 3.96
N PHE A 66 -7.34 1.66 3.24
CA PHE A 66 -7.37 1.54 1.78
C PHE A 66 -7.75 2.88 1.16
N GLY A 67 -6.80 3.53 0.48
CA GLY A 67 -7.07 4.76 -0.26
C GLY A 67 -7.00 4.54 -1.76
N TYR A 68 -7.89 5.18 -2.50
CA TYR A 68 -7.99 5.01 -3.95
C TYR A 68 -8.70 6.18 -4.64
N GLN A 69 -8.34 6.39 -5.90
CA GLN A 69 -9.06 7.29 -6.77
C GLN A 69 -10.27 6.56 -7.37
N ASP A 70 -11.48 6.93 -6.96
CA ASP A 70 -12.71 6.44 -7.59
C ASP A 70 -13.03 7.28 -8.85
N ASN A 71 -13.75 6.66 -9.77
CA ASN A 71 -14.38 7.30 -10.90
C ASN A 71 -15.58 6.45 -11.32
N VAL A 72 -16.79 6.98 -11.10
CA VAL A 72 -18.07 6.29 -11.37
C VAL A 72 -18.26 5.88 -12.83
N THR A 73 -17.50 6.47 -13.76
CA THR A 73 -17.54 6.17 -15.20
C THR A 73 -16.42 5.23 -15.64
N MET A 74 -15.48 4.90 -14.76
CA MET A 74 -14.35 4.03 -15.10
C MET A 74 -14.84 2.60 -15.35
N PRO A 75 -14.53 1.97 -16.52
CA PRO A 75 -14.97 0.61 -16.83
C PRO A 75 -14.55 -0.42 -15.79
N GLN A 76 -13.37 -0.26 -15.19
CA GLN A 76 -12.80 -1.18 -14.20
C GLN A 76 -13.24 -0.87 -12.76
N ARG A 77 -14.13 0.10 -12.52
CA ARG A 77 -14.60 0.44 -11.17
C ARG A 77 -15.20 -0.76 -10.45
N GLY A 78 -15.97 -1.59 -11.15
CA GLY A 78 -16.57 -2.80 -10.56
C GLY A 78 -15.51 -3.77 -10.02
N GLN A 79 -14.41 -3.97 -10.76
CA GLN A 79 -13.29 -4.80 -10.32
C GLN A 79 -12.60 -4.21 -9.08
N LEU A 80 -12.34 -2.89 -9.10
CA LEU A 80 -11.74 -2.17 -7.98
C LEU A 80 -12.57 -2.35 -6.69
N LEU A 81 -13.87 -2.09 -6.77
CA LEU A 81 -14.77 -2.21 -5.61
C LEU A 81 -14.91 -3.64 -5.12
N ALA A 82 -14.96 -4.63 -6.02
CA ALA A 82 -15.01 -6.04 -5.65
C ALA A 82 -13.74 -6.50 -4.92
N VAL A 83 -12.57 -6.07 -5.39
CA VAL A 83 -11.29 -6.30 -4.73
C VAL A 83 -11.27 -5.66 -3.34
N LEU A 84 -11.67 -4.39 -3.23
CA LEU A 84 -11.73 -3.69 -1.94
C LEU A 84 -12.68 -4.39 -0.97
N ASN A 85 -13.83 -4.86 -1.45
CA ASN A 85 -14.78 -5.59 -0.62
C ASN A 85 -14.18 -6.90 -0.07
N GLY A 86 -13.40 -7.63 -0.88
CA GLY A 86 -12.68 -8.82 -0.42
C GLY A 86 -11.61 -8.51 0.63
N LEU A 87 -10.83 -7.44 0.42
CA LEU A 87 -9.79 -7.01 1.35
C LEU A 87 -10.37 -6.49 2.68
N VAL A 88 -11.51 -5.79 2.62
CA VAL A 88 -12.24 -5.34 3.81
C VAL A 88 -12.67 -6.55 4.63
N ALA A 89 -13.34 -7.53 4.02
CA ALA A 89 -13.78 -8.74 4.71
C ALA A 89 -12.61 -9.51 5.35
N GLU A 90 -11.48 -9.60 4.66
CA GLU A 90 -10.28 -10.25 5.18
C GLU A 90 -9.67 -9.47 6.36
N ALA A 91 -9.58 -8.14 6.27
CA ALA A 91 -9.09 -7.30 7.35
C ALA A 91 -10.01 -7.30 8.58
N GLU A 92 -11.33 -7.38 8.37
CA GLU A 92 -12.31 -7.55 9.44
C GLU A 92 -12.10 -8.88 10.17
N ARG A 93 -11.91 -9.98 9.42
CA ARG A 93 -11.64 -11.32 9.94
C ARG A 93 -10.40 -11.37 10.82
N GLU A 94 -9.34 -10.67 10.41
CA GLU A 94 -8.08 -10.56 11.15
C GLU A 94 -8.11 -9.47 12.26
N GLY A 95 -9.23 -8.77 12.43
CA GLY A 95 -9.46 -7.87 13.57
C GLY A 95 -8.84 -6.48 13.43
N TYR A 96 -8.54 -6.02 12.21
CA TYR A 96 -8.11 -4.65 11.94
C TYR A 96 -9.25 -3.64 12.09
N THR A 97 -8.95 -2.40 12.45
CA THR A 97 -9.83 -1.26 12.14
C THR A 97 -9.70 -0.94 10.67
N VAL A 98 -10.80 -1.03 9.92
CA VAL A 98 -10.79 -0.88 8.46
C VAL A 98 -11.30 0.50 8.07
N VAL A 99 -10.55 1.18 7.21
CA VAL A 99 -10.85 2.54 6.77
C VAL A 99 -10.76 2.63 5.24
N LEU A 100 -11.78 3.21 4.61
CA LEU A 100 -11.77 3.56 3.21
C LEU A 100 -11.49 5.06 3.04
N LEU A 101 -10.57 5.41 2.14
CA LEU A 101 -10.27 6.79 1.75
C LEU A 101 -10.38 7.00 0.23
N PRO A 102 -11.60 6.98 -0.33
CA PRO A 102 -11.80 7.32 -1.73
C PRO A 102 -11.66 8.83 -1.99
N TRP A 103 -11.11 9.21 -3.13
CA TRP A 103 -11.22 10.56 -3.68
C TRP A 103 -11.60 10.53 -5.16
N GLY A 104 -12.21 11.62 -5.66
CA GLY A 104 -12.67 11.74 -7.03
C GLY A 104 -12.26 13.08 -7.65
N ASN A 105 -12.28 13.14 -8.98
CA ASN A 105 -11.90 14.33 -9.75
C ASN A 105 -13.07 14.96 -10.53
N ASP A 106 -14.23 14.31 -10.55
CA ASP A 106 -15.42 14.78 -11.27
C ASP A 106 -16.62 14.95 -10.31
N ASN A 107 -17.57 15.81 -10.69
CA ASN A 107 -18.71 16.16 -9.85
C ASN A 107 -19.61 14.95 -9.52
N ARG A 108 -19.76 14.00 -10.45
CA ARG A 108 -20.65 12.86 -10.26
C ARG A 108 -20.06 11.90 -9.23
N THR A 109 -18.77 11.57 -9.35
CA THR A 109 -18.05 10.80 -8.34
C THR A 109 -18.05 11.53 -7.00
N ASN A 110 -17.74 12.83 -7.00
CA ASN A 110 -17.66 13.61 -5.77
C ASN A 110 -19.00 13.71 -5.02
N ALA A 111 -20.15 13.71 -5.72
CA ALA A 111 -21.45 13.62 -5.09
C ALA A 111 -21.66 12.28 -4.37
N VAL A 112 -21.29 11.16 -5.02
CA VAL A 112 -21.35 9.81 -4.41
C VAL A 112 -20.41 9.70 -3.21
N LEU A 113 -19.17 10.16 -3.34
CA LEU A 113 -18.20 10.14 -2.24
C LEU A 113 -18.64 11.03 -1.08
N SER A 114 -19.23 12.19 -1.37
CA SER A 114 -19.77 13.06 -0.31
C SER A 114 -20.92 12.40 0.44
N ALA A 115 -21.75 11.61 -0.24
CA ALA A 115 -22.79 10.82 0.40
C ALA A 115 -22.21 9.71 1.29
N LEU A 116 -21.09 9.10 0.88
CA LEU A 116 -20.36 8.11 1.67
C LEU A 116 -19.74 8.75 2.92
N TYR A 117 -18.96 9.83 2.77
CA TYR A 117 -18.36 10.57 3.88
C TYR A 117 -19.41 11.15 4.85
N GLY A 118 -20.57 11.55 4.32
CA GLY A 118 -21.69 12.06 5.12
C GLY A 118 -22.57 10.98 5.75
N GLY A 119 -22.33 9.68 5.47
CA GLY A 119 -23.08 8.56 6.02
C GLY A 119 -24.47 8.32 5.38
N SER A 120 -24.88 9.10 4.39
CA SER A 120 -26.13 8.87 3.65
C SER A 120 -26.04 7.69 2.66
N LEU A 121 -24.82 7.28 2.31
CA LEU A 121 -24.52 6.05 1.58
C LEU A 121 -23.65 5.18 2.48
N SER A 122 -24.10 3.96 2.80
CA SER A 122 -23.31 3.05 3.63
C SER A 122 -22.08 2.51 2.87
N PRO A 123 -21.00 2.12 3.57
CA PRO A 123 -19.83 1.52 2.93
C PRO A 123 -20.16 0.27 2.10
N GLN A 124 -21.04 -0.60 2.60
CA GLN A 124 -21.44 -1.81 1.87
C GLN A 124 -22.22 -1.49 0.60
N GLN A 125 -23.15 -0.52 0.63
CA GLN A 125 -23.82 -0.06 -0.59
C GLN A 125 -22.82 0.55 -1.58
N TYR A 126 -21.89 1.36 -1.08
CA TYR A 126 -20.86 1.95 -1.93
C TYR A 126 -19.98 0.90 -2.61
N LEU A 127 -19.49 -0.10 -1.86
CA LEU A 127 -18.68 -1.21 -2.37
C LEU A 127 -19.48 -2.14 -3.31
N ALA A 128 -20.79 -2.24 -3.14
CA ALA A 128 -21.68 -2.90 -4.09
C ALA A 128 -21.90 -2.10 -5.39
N GLY A 129 -21.29 -0.92 -5.52
CA GLY A 129 -21.29 -0.12 -6.75
C GLY A 129 -22.42 0.89 -6.85
N TYR A 130 -23.18 1.16 -5.78
CA TYR A 130 -24.28 2.12 -5.81
C TYR A 130 -23.78 3.54 -6.12
N VAL A 131 -24.45 4.19 -7.08
CA VAL A 131 -24.13 5.56 -7.54
C VAL A 131 -25.30 6.54 -7.42
N ASN A 132 -26.48 6.04 -7.02
CA ASN A 132 -27.68 6.87 -6.87
C ASN A 132 -27.68 7.57 -5.52
N ALA A 133 -26.76 8.52 -5.36
CA ALA A 133 -26.69 9.38 -4.20
C ALA A 133 -26.49 10.84 -4.65
N THR A 134 -27.41 11.70 -4.24
CA THR A 134 -27.36 13.14 -4.46
C THR A 134 -27.06 13.83 -3.13
N ALA A 135 -25.77 13.96 -2.82
CA ALA A 135 -25.31 14.75 -1.68
C ALA A 135 -24.67 16.06 -2.14
N LYS A 136 -24.74 17.10 -1.29
CA LYS A 136 -23.95 18.31 -1.48
C LYS A 136 -22.47 17.95 -1.45
N ILE A 137 -21.71 18.39 -2.44
CA ILE A 137 -20.28 18.08 -2.55
C ILE A 137 -19.53 18.62 -1.33
N ASN A 138 -18.89 17.71 -0.60
CA ASN A 138 -17.97 17.99 0.50
C ASN A 138 -16.53 17.98 -0.03
N ALA A 139 -16.13 19.09 -0.65
CA ALA A 139 -14.79 19.22 -1.22
C ALA A 139 -13.68 19.08 -0.16
N ALA A 140 -13.95 19.44 1.10
CA ALA A 140 -12.98 19.33 2.18
C ALA A 140 -12.62 17.87 2.49
N ALA A 141 -13.60 16.99 2.66
CA ALA A 141 -13.36 15.58 2.93
C ALA A 141 -12.62 14.89 1.77
N ILE A 142 -13.04 15.17 0.53
CA ILE A 142 -12.41 14.62 -0.68
C ILE A 142 -10.94 15.08 -0.79
N GLN A 143 -10.67 16.36 -0.52
CA GLN A 143 -9.31 16.90 -0.55
C GLN A 143 -8.46 16.34 0.60
N GLN A 144 -9.04 16.12 1.79
CA GLN A 144 -8.34 15.51 2.92
C GLN A 144 -7.90 14.08 2.59
N ALA A 145 -8.77 13.26 2.00
CA ALA A 145 -8.41 11.90 1.57
C ALA A 145 -7.29 11.91 0.52
N ARG A 146 -7.38 12.79 -0.47
CA ARG A 146 -6.34 12.97 -1.50
C ARG A 146 -5.01 13.43 -0.91
N ASN A 147 -5.04 14.40 0.01
CA ASN A 147 -3.83 14.91 0.66
C ASN A 147 -3.19 13.84 1.55
N TYR A 148 -3.99 13.06 2.27
CA TYR A 148 -3.49 11.94 3.07
C TYR A 148 -2.76 10.90 2.21
N ALA A 149 -3.32 10.54 1.04
CA ALA A 149 -2.68 9.63 0.10
C ALA A 149 -1.29 10.15 -0.35
N LEU A 150 -1.19 11.45 -0.65
CA LEU A 150 0.07 12.08 -1.02
C LEU A 150 1.08 12.08 0.14
N THR A 151 0.65 12.48 1.34
CA THR A 151 1.49 12.45 2.56
C THR A 151 2.01 11.05 2.83
N LEU A 152 1.16 10.03 2.71
CA LEU A 152 1.54 8.64 2.92
C LEU A 152 2.57 8.18 1.89
N ALA A 153 2.34 8.46 0.60
CA ALA A 153 3.29 8.14 -0.45
C ALA A 153 4.64 8.87 -0.27
N GLN A 154 4.63 10.12 0.19
CA GLN A 154 5.87 10.85 0.50
C GLN A 154 6.60 10.30 1.72
N SER A 155 5.86 9.79 2.71
CA SER A 155 6.44 9.28 3.96
C SER A 155 6.95 7.85 3.84
N LEU A 156 6.27 7.01 3.05
CA LEU A 156 6.49 5.56 3.00
C LEU A 156 6.81 5.03 1.58
N GLY A 157 6.47 5.78 0.53
CA GLY A 157 6.68 5.40 -0.86
C GLY A 157 7.96 5.94 -1.48
N SER A 158 8.70 6.80 -0.77
CA SER A 158 9.99 7.30 -1.23
C SER A 158 11.08 6.24 -1.05
N TYR A 159 11.12 5.27 -1.95
CA TYR A 159 12.32 4.49 -2.19
C TYR A 159 13.29 5.39 -2.96
N THR A 160 14.50 5.61 -2.44
CA THR A 160 15.60 6.12 -3.27
C THR A 160 15.87 5.10 -4.36
N ALA A 161 15.23 5.29 -5.53
CA ALA A 161 15.30 4.36 -6.64
C ALA A 161 16.72 4.18 -7.18
N TYR A 162 17.66 5.07 -6.85
CA TYR A 162 19.07 5.03 -7.19
C TYR A 162 19.81 6.00 -6.23
N PRO A 163 21.13 5.88 -6.00
CA PRO A 163 21.85 6.81 -5.12
C PRO A 163 21.67 8.26 -5.61
N GLY A 164 21.06 9.10 -4.78
CA GLY A 164 21.17 10.56 -4.90
C GLY A 164 19.98 11.34 -5.47
N ILE A 165 18.85 10.72 -5.84
CA ILE A 165 17.64 11.48 -6.22
C ILE A 165 16.44 10.96 -5.43
N PRO A 166 16.03 11.68 -4.36
CA PRO A 166 14.74 11.44 -3.72
C PRO A 166 13.64 11.71 -4.75
N GLN A 167 12.96 10.67 -5.21
CA GLN A 167 11.70 10.86 -5.92
C GLN A 167 10.67 11.23 -4.87
N VAL A 168 10.26 12.50 -4.85
CA VAL A 168 9.16 12.98 -4.02
C VAL A 168 7.89 12.82 -4.84
N PRO A 169 6.94 11.96 -4.43
CA PRO A 169 5.66 11.87 -5.11
C PRO A 169 4.97 13.24 -5.15
N THR A 170 4.54 13.64 -6.34
CA THR A 170 3.78 14.89 -6.59
C THR A 170 2.30 14.60 -6.88
N SER A 171 1.94 13.34 -7.03
CA SER A 171 0.57 12.87 -7.22
C SER A 171 0.28 11.67 -6.31
N PRO A 172 -0.96 11.53 -5.81
CA PRO A 172 -1.34 10.36 -5.03
C PRO A 172 -1.37 9.12 -5.93
N PRO A 173 -1.07 7.93 -5.39
CA PRO A 173 -1.20 6.66 -6.13
C PRO A 173 -2.67 6.39 -6.48
N ILE A 174 -2.92 5.63 -7.54
CA ILE A 174 -4.29 5.29 -7.98
C ILE A 174 -5.04 4.49 -6.91
N ILE A 175 -4.35 3.55 -6.25
CA ILE A 175 -4.83 2.82 -5.08
C ILE A 175 -3.63 2.40 -4.23
N TYR A 176 -3.83 2.30 -2.92
CA TYR A 176 -2.85 1.78 -1.97
C TYR A 176 -3.51 1.13 -0.76
N ALA A 177 -2.76 0.28 -0.07
CA ALA A 177 -3.07 -0.21 1.26
C ALA A 177 -1.99 0.25 2.24
N TYR A 178 -2.43 0.66 3.43
CA TYR A 178 -1.56 0.95 4.56
C TYR A 178 -2.02 0.13 5.76
N LEU A 179 -1.17 -0.81 6.15
CA LEU A 179 -1.46 -1.81 7.16
C LEU A 179 -0.52 -1.61 8.35
N VAL A 180 -1.10 -1.56 9.53
CA VAL A 180 -0.37 -1.46 10.80
C VAL A 180 -0.96 -2.49 11.74
N TRP A 181 -0.11 -3.33 12.32
CA TRP A 181 -0.51 -4.23 13.40
C TRP A 181 0.01 -3.72 14.75
N LYS A 182 -0.82 -3.83 15.79
CA LYS A 182 -0.46 -3.43 17.14
C LYS A 182 0.72 -4.27 17.62
N GLY A 183 1.68 -3.60 18.23
CA GLY A 183 2.92 -4.24 18.67
C GLY A 183 4.00 -4.30 17.58
N CYS A 184 3.67 -4.05 16.31
CA CYS A 184 4.65 -3.92 15.24
C CYS A 184 5.16 -2.48 15.10
N SER A 185 6.47 -2.34 14.95
CA SER A 185 7.20 -1.07 14.78
C SER A 185 7.35 -0.67 13.31
N TYR A 186 6.82 -1.47 12.38
CA TYR A 186 6.84 -1.22 10.97
C TYR A 186 5.44 -1.35 10.38
N PRO A 187 5.07 -0.51 9.41
CA PRO A 187 3.86 -0.67 8.63
C PRO A 187 4.15 -1.53 7.39
N VAL A 188 3.09 -1.98 6.73
CA VAL A 188 3.14 -2.42 5.33
C VAL A 188 2.42 -1.37 4.49
N TYR A 189 3.13 -0.85 3.47
CA TYR A 189 2.58 0.10 2.51
C TYR A 189 2.66 -0.51 1.11
N GLU A 190 1.49 -0.74 0.51
CA GLU A 190 1.34 -1.45 -0.77
C GLU A 190 0.57 -0.55 -1.77
N PRO A 191 1.26 0.36 -2.47
CA PRO A 191 0.66 1.10 -3.59
C PRO A 191 0.48 0.18 -4.79
N TYR A 192 -0.44 0.53 -5.69
CA TYR A 192 -0.51 -0.07 -7.02
C TYR A 192 0.66 0.40 -7.87
N GLU A 193 1.43 -0.55 -8.39
CA GLU A 193 2.60 -0.28 -9.21
C GLU A 193 2.39 -0.84 -10.62
N PRO A 194 2.29 -0.01 -11.67
CA PRO A 194 1.98 -0.48 -13.03
C PRO A 194 2.94 -1.52 -13.61
N PHE A 195 4.18 -1.58 -13.11
CA PHE A 195 5.19 -2.56 -13.57
C PHE A 195 5.15 -3.89 -12.79
N ARG A 196 4.48 -3.93 -11.62
CA ARG A 196 4.32 -5.11 -10.77
C ARG A 196 2.91 -5.69 -10.87
N ASP A 197 1.92 -4.81 -10.89
CA ASP A 197 0.51 -5.14 -10.77
C ASP A 197 -0.15 -5.08 -12.16
N ALA A 198 -0.48 -6.25 -12.69
CA ALA A 198 -1.15 -6.35 -14.00
C ALA A 198 -2.59 -5.82 -13.98
N ASN A 199 -3.24 -5.86 -12.82
CA ASN A 199 -4.59 -5.37 -12.56
C ASN A 199 -4.85 -5.30 -11.04
N TYR A 200 -6.02 -4.80 -10.63
CA TYR A 200 -6.38 -4.67 -9.21
C TYR A 200 -6.37 -6.00 -8.45
N SER A 201 -6.67 -7.13 -9.10
CA SER A 201 -6.65 -8.45 -8.46
C SER A 201 -5.23 -8.93 -8.16
N SER A 202 -4.25 -8.59 -9.01
CA SER A 202 -2.83 -8.84 -8.76
C SER A 202 -2.34 -8.07 -7.53
N TRP A 203 -2.70 -6.78 -7.45
CA TRP A 203 -2.40 -5.95 -6.28
C TRP A 203 -3.09 -6.51 -5.02
N ALA A 204 -4.36 -6.90 -5.12
CA ALA A 204 -5.14 -7.46 -4.01
C ALA A 204 -4.52 -8.72 -3.40
N PHE A 205 -3.89 -9.56 -4.22
CA PHE A 205 -3.22 -10.76 -3.75
C PHE A 205 -2.10 -10.43 -2.75
N TRP A 206 -1.25 -9.45 -3.08
CA TRP A 206 -0.17 -9.01 -2.20
C TRP A 206 -0.70 -8.39 -0.90
N VAL A 207 -1.72 -7.56 -1.00
CA VAL A 207 -2.35 -6.91 0.16
C VAL A 207 -3.05 -7.93 1.06
N GLY A 208 -3.81 -8.87 0.49
CA GLY A 208 -4.46 -9.94 1.25
C GLY A 208 -3.46 -10.81 2.00
N ASN A 209 -2.35 -11.17 1.34
CA ASN A 209 -1.25 -11.87 2.01
C ASN A 209 -0.67 -11.05 3.18
N ALA A 210 -0.47 -9.73 3.00
CA ALA A 210 0.04 -8.90 4.08
C ALA A 210 -0.94 -8.83 5.27
N ILE A 211 -2.25 -8.67 5.01
CA ILE A 211 -3.30 -8.64 6.05
C ILE A 211 -3.28 -9.92 6.88
N ALA A 212 -3.23 -11.08 6.22
CA ALA A 212 -3.25 -12.39 6.88
C ALA A 212 -1.95 -12.72 7.63
N ASN A 213 -0.80 -12.21 7.19
CA ASN A 213 0.49 -12.59 7.76
C ASN A 213 0.99 -11.63 8.85
N LEU A 214 0.70 -10.33 8.76
CA LEU A 214 1.15 -9.34 9.75
C LEU A 214 0.83 -9.71 11.22
N PRO A 215 -0.38 -10.20 11.56
CA PRO A 215 -0.70 -10.60 12.93
C PRO A 215 0.20 -11.74 13.43
N ASN A 216 0.61 -12.63 12.52
CA ASN A 216 1.43 -13.81 12.82
C ASN A 216 2.92 -13.46 13.00
N LEU A 217 3.34 -12.22 12.74
CA LEU A 217 4.69 -11.75 12.99
C LEU A 217 4.93 -11.36 14.46
N ALA A 218 3.90 -11.43 15.32
CA ALA A 218 4.04 -11.15 16.75
C ALA A 218 5.10 -12.05 17.43
N GLY A 219 6.18 -11.44 17.91
CA GLY A 219 7.36 -12.12 18.47
C GLY A 219 8.57 -12.17 17.54
N GLN A 220 8.46 -11.69 16.30
CA GLN A 220 9.59 -11.44 15.40
C GLN A 220 10.25 -10.08 15.71
N PRO A 221 11.52 -9.85 15.32
CA PRO A 221 12.15 -8.54 15.45
C PRO A 221 11.25 -7.41 14.90
N GLY A 222 11.01 -6.39 15.71
CA GLY A 222 10.12 -5.28 15.37
C GLY A 222 8.62 -5.56 15.58
N CYS A 223 8.20 -6.75 16.03
CA CYS A 223 6.82 -7.03 16.42
C CYS A 223 6.77 -7.67 17.82
N THR A 224 6.22 -6.94 18.77
CA THR A 224 5.98 -7.38 20.15
C THR A 224 4.60 -8.01 20.30
N ARG A 225 4.46 -8.93 21.26
CA ARG A 225 3.18 -9.56 21.62
C ARG A 225 2.32 -8.62 22.47
#